data_AF-A0A8W8LY60-F1
#
_entry.id   AF-A0A8W8LY60-F1
#
_cell.length_a   1.000
_cell.length_b   1.000
_cell.length_c   1.000
_cell.angle_alpha   90.00
_cell.angle_beta   90.00
_cell.angle_gamma   90.00
#
_symmetry.space_group_name_H-M   'P 1'
#
loop_
_entity.id
_entity.type
_entity.pdbx_description
1 polymer ?
#
loop_
_entity_poly.entity_id
_entity_poly.type
_entity_poly.pdbx_seq_one_letter_code
_entity_poly.pdbx_strand_id
1 'polypeptide(L)'
;MGLQTLAFLVVTNGPTLSTVFAISLKKSDSSVVSITTSSNEGISWQDTSLQNRNGVTANGSLSDVSKAYNHLYIPSSSVLYPDDGGTYQCTMSGLDLINTPVTENSESVFLNITAPDLFTITVPSSTKPGKGITPVTT
;
A
#
# COMPACT_ATOMS: atom_id res chain seq x y z
N MET A 1 9.36 -11.53 -22.83
CA MET A 1 8.30 -11.54 -21.80
C MET A 1 8.81 -10.68 -20.66
N GLY A 2 8.20 -9.51 -20.44
CA GLY A 2 8.64 -8.57 -19.41
C GLY A 2 8.17 -9.02 -18.04
N LEU A 3 9.05 -8.99 -17.06
CA LEU A 3 8.84 -9.50 -15.70
C LEU A 3 7.98 -8.50 -14.92
N GLN A 4 6.66 -8.54 -15.09
CA GLN A 4 5.81 -7.53 -14.48
C GLN A 4 5.77 -7.70 -12.95
N THR A 5 6.10 -6.63 -12.22
CA THR A 5 6.14 -6.57 -10.76
C THR A 5 4.89 -5.88 -10.23
N LEU A 6 4.35 -6.36 -9.09
CA LEU A 6 3.32 -5.62 -8.35
C LEU A 6 3.96 -4.88 -7.18
N ALA A 7 4.08 -3.56 -7.34
CA ALA A 7 4.54 -2.66 -6.30
C ALA A 7 3.42 -1.69 -5.94
N PHE A 8 3.01 -1.69 -4.68
CA PHE A 8 2.02 -0.74 -4.15
C PHE A 8 2.74 0.34 -3.35
N LEU A 9 2.83 1.56 -3.87
CA LEU A 9 3.40 2.70 -3.14
C LEU A 9 2.28 3.63 -2.66
N VAL A 10 2.27 3.90 -1.36
CA VAL A 10 1.44 4.94 -0.75
C VAL A 10 2.29 6.18 -0.52
N VAL A 11 1.87 7.32 -1.05
CA VAL A 11 2.45 8.62 -0.68
C VAL A 11 1.35 9.40 0.03
N THR A 12 1.66 9.91 1.23
CA THR A 12 0.66 10.69 1.98
C THR A 12 0.58 12.12 1.47
N ASN A 13 -0.61 12.71 1.63
CA ASN A 13 -0.81 14.12 1.37
C ASN A 13 -0.01 14.94 2.39
N GLY A 14 1.07 15.59 1.95
CA GLY A 14 1.40 16.91 2.52
C GLY A 14 0.25 17.89 2.21
N PRO A 15 0.24 19.15 2.68
CA PRO A 15 0.79 19.80 3.86
C PRO A 15 -0.25 19.93 5.01
N THR A 16 -1.26 19.05 5.07
CA THR A 16 -2.38 19.13 6.04
C THR A 16 -2.16 18.34 7.33
N LEU A 17 -1.12 17.53 7.40
CA LEU A 17 -0.76 16.72 8.56
C LEU A 17 0.53 17.25 9.18
N SER A 18 0.56 17.27 10.50
CA SER A 18 1.76 17.55 11.28
C SER A 18 2.59 16.28 11.54
N THR A 19 1.93 15.13 11.64
CA THR A 19 2.57 13.83 11.89
C THR A 19 1.79 12.69 11.22
N VAL A 20 2.49 11.61 10.87
CA VAL A 20 1.90 10.33 10.49
C VAL A 20 2.44 9.28 11.44
N PHE A 21 1.56 8.52 12.09
CA PHE A 21 1.96 7.47 13.03
C PHE A 21 1.57 6.07 12.57
N ALA A 22 0.75 5.93 11.51
CA ALA A 22 0.47 4.63 10.89
C ALA A 22 0.10 4.74 9.40
N ILE A 23 0.52 3.74 8.63
CA ILE A 23 0.02 3.47 7.26
C ILE A 23 -0.27 1.97 7.15
N SER A 24 -1.43 1.60 6.63
CA SER A 24 -1.85 0.21 6.39
C SER A 24 -2.32 0.04 4.95
N LEU A 25 -1.83 -1.02 4.28
CA LEU A 25 -2.36 -1.51 3.02
C LEU A 25 -3.40 -2.59 3.32
N LYS A 26 -4.58 -2.45 2.74
CA LYS A 26 -5.70 -3.38 2.87
C LYS A 26 -6.07 -3.98 1.52
N LYS A 27 -6.56 -5.22 1.55
CA LYS A 27 -7.20 -5.91 0.44
C LYS A 27 -8.62 -6.30 0.84
N SER A 28 -9.63 -5.79 0.14
CA SER A 28 -11.06 -6.05 0.41
C SER A 28 -11.43 -5.96 1.91
N ASP A 29 -10.89 -4.96 2.61
CA ASP A 29 -11.02 -4.66 4.06
C ASP A 29 -10.05 -5.35 5.02
N SER A 30 -9.38 -6.43 4.61
CA SER A 30 -8.36 -7.09 5.44
C SER A 30 -7.01 -6.37 5.33
N SER A 31 -6.38 -6.06 6.46
CA SER A 31 -5.01 -5.51 6.46
C SER A 31 -4.03 -6.57 5.97
N VAL A 32 -3.12 -6.17 5.09
CA VAL A 32 -2.08 -7.02 4.49
C VAL A 32 -0.74 -6.75 5.15
N VAL A 33 -0.35 -5.47 5.13
CA VAL A 33 0.91 -4.99 5.70
C VAL A 33 0.74 -3.56 6.20
N SER A 34 1.39 -3.24 7.31
CA SER A 34 1.32 -1.93 7.93
C SER A 34 2.68 -1.50 8.50
N ILE A 35 2.81 -0.20 8.76
CA ILE A 35 3.92 0.40 9.51
C ILE A 35 3.33 1.32 10.57
N THR A 36 3.92 1.33 11.77
CA THR A 36 3.53 2.22 12.88
C THR A 36 4.77 2.79 13.58
N THR A 37 4.62 3.95 14.22
CA THR A 37 5.68 4.57 15.06
C THR A 37 5.76 3.97 16.48
N SER A 38 5.12 2.82 16.74
CA SER A 38 5.16 2.19 18.06
C SER A 38 6.55 1.64 18.39
N SER A 39 6.80 1.23 19.64
CA SER A 39 8.11 0.75 20.14
C SER A 39 8.72 -0.43 19.36
N ASN A 40 7.95 -1.07 18.48
CA ASN A 40 8.41 -2.02 17.47
C ASN A 40 8.36 -1.34 16.09
N GLU A 41 9.07 -0.23 15.94
CA GLU A 41 9.08 0.54 14.69
C GLU A 41 9.54 -0.38 13.56
N GLY A 42 8.64 -0.61 12.60
CA GLY A 42 8.90 -1.58 11.54
C GLY A 42 7.66 -2.00 10.78
N ILE A 43 7.91 -2.73 9.69
CA ILE A 43 6.89 -3.38 8.91
C ILE A 43 6.24 -4.50 9.74
N SER A 44 4.91 -4.45 9.84
CA SER A 44 4.08 -5.46 10.46
C SER A 44 3.24 -6.16 9.40
N TRP A 45 3.44 -7.46 9.23
CA TRP A 45 2.65 -8.29 8.33
C TRP A 45 1.41 -8.81 9.05
N GLN A 46 0.26 -8.63 8.41
CA GLN A 46 -1.00 -9.24 8.84
C GLN A 46 -1.35 -10.45 7.96
N ASP A 47 -0.97 -10.41 6.68
CA ASP A 47 -1.03 -11.57 5.78
C ASP A 47 0.30 -12.35 5.81
N THR A 48 0.39 -13.32 6.71
CA THR A 48 1.57 -14.17 6.84
C THR A 48 1.73 -15.14 5.66
N SER A 49 0.64 -15.48 4.97
CA SER A 49 0.69 -16.35 3.79
C SER A 49 1.41 -15.64 2.64
N LEU A 50 1.15 -14.34 2.47
CA LEU A 50 1.83 -13.49 1.52
C LEU A 50 3.28 -13.21 1.92
N GLN A 51 3.53 -12.92 3.20
CA GLN A 51 4.88 -12.70 3.74
C GLN A 51 5.82 -13.88 3.46
N ASN A 52 5.30 -15.11 3.55
CA ASN A 52 6.10 -16.33 3.42
C ASN A 52 6.39 -16.72 1.96
N ARG A 53 5.88 -15.97 0.97
CA ARG A 53 6.15 -16.27 -0.45
C ARG A 53 7.55 -15.80 -0.84
N ASN A 54 8.22 -16.60 -1.66
CA ASN A 54 9.59 -16.33 -2.09
C ASN A 54 9.70 -14.96 -2.78
N GLY A 55 10.67 -14.14 -2.35
CA GLY A 55 10.94 -12.82 -2.94
C GLY A 55 9.91 -11.73 -2.63
N VAL A 56 8.84 -12.02 -1.89
CA VAL A 56 7.92 -10.98 -1.41
C VAL A 56 8.60 -10.17 -0.32
N THR A 57 8.51 -8.84 -0.42
CA THR A 57 9.11 -7.94 0.57
C THR A 57 8.20 -6.75 0.84
N ALA A 58 8.40 -6.11 2.00
CA ALA A 58 7.77 -4.84 2.30
C ALA A 58 8.73 -3.92 3.03
N ASN A 59 8.55 -2.61 2.82
CA ASN A 59 9.36 -1.53 3.39
C ASN A 59 8.46 -0.32 3.62
N GLY A 60 8.69 0.44 4.68
CA GLY A 60 7.97 1.68 4.94
C GLY A 60 8.83 2.69 5.66
N SER A 61 8.40 3.95 5.63
CA SER A 61 8.95 5.01 6.47
C SER A 61 7.83 5.97 6.87
N LEU A 62 7.88 6.44 8.12
CA LEU A 62 6.98 7.46 8.67
C LEU A 62 7.73 8.75 9.07
N SER A 63 9.01 8.84 8.71
CA SER A 63 9.94 9.87 9.21
C SER A 63 9.60 11.31 8.79
N ASP A 64 8.93 11.49 7.65
CA ASP A 64 8.53 12.78 7.10
C ASP A 64 7.15 12.59 6.47
N VAL A 65 6.17 13.40 6.88
CA VAL A 65 4.80 13.36 6.34
C VAL A 65 4.81 13.37 4.82
N SER A 66 5.60 14.26 4.20
CA SER A 66 5.64 14.41 2.74
C SER A 66 6.28 13.22 2.01
N LYS A 67 6.97 12.34 2.74
CA LYS A 67 7.66 11.15 2.23
C LYS A 67 7.20 9.87 2.90
N ALA A 68 6.12 9.91 3.68
CA ALA A 68 5.67 8.74 4.41
C ALA A 68 5.11 7.72 3.42
N TYR A 69 5.56 6.46 3.55
CA TYR A 69 5.18 5.39 2.64
C TYR A 69 5.09 4.04 3.35
N ASN A 70 4.30 3.17 2.74
CA ASN A 70 4.29 1.73 2.98
C ASN A 70 4.30 1.06 1.60
N HIS A 71 5.29 0.22 1.35
CA HIS A 71 5.57 -0.40 0.07
C HIS A 71 5.52 -1.91 0.21
N LEU A 72 4.69 -2.55 -0.60
CA LEU A 72 4.61 -4.00 -0.76
C LEU A 72 5.09 -4.35 -2.17
N TYR A 73 6.05 -5.28 -2.25
CA TYR A 73 6.58 -5.84 -3.49
C TYR A 73 6.23 -7.33 -3.57
N ILE A 74 5.54 -7.71 -4.65
CA ILE A 74 5.26 -9.11 -5.00
C ILE A 74 5.88 -9.39 -6.38
N PRO A 75 6.89 -10.27 -6.47
CA PRO A 75 7.39 -10.72 -7.77
C PRO A 75 6.30 -11.47 -8.54
N SER A 76 6.27 -11.34 -9.87
CA SER A 76 5.28 -12.03 -10.74
C SER A 76 5.22 -13.53 -10.47
N SER A 77 6.39 -14.17 -10.27
CA SER A 77 6.49 -15.60 -9.96
C SER A 77 5.79 -16.03 -8.66
N SER A 78 5.48 -15.07 -7.79
CA SER A 78 4.87 -15.27 -6.48
C SER A 78 3.45 -14.72 -6.38
N VAL A 79 2.92 -14.19 -7.50
CA VAL A 79 1.53 -13.78 -7.65
C VAL A 79 0.66 -15.03 -7.79
N LEU A 80 -0.39 -15.11 -6.98
CA LEU A 80 -1.34 -16.22 -6.98
C LEU A 80 -2.68 -15.76 -7.53
N TYR A 81 -3.15 -16.44 -8.57
CA TYR A 81 -4.52 -16.31 -9.07
C TYR A 81 -5.42 -17.35 -8.40
N PRO A 82 -6.63 -16.99 -7.93
CA PRO A 82 -7.21 -15.64 -7.88
C PRO A 82 -6.85 -14.86 -6.60
N ASP A 83 -6.03 -15.45 -5.74
CA ASP A 83 -5.85 -15.02 -4.34
C ASP A 83 -5.23 -13.64 -4.15
N ASP A 84 -4.52 -13.08 -5.13
CA ASP A 84 -4.00 -11.71 -5.08
C ASP A 84 -4.87 -10.71 -5.84
N GLY A 85 -5.87 -11.19 -6.59
CA GLY A 85 -6.83 -10.33 -7.28
C GLY A 85 -7.78 -9.67 -6.28
N GLY A 86 -8.13 -8.40 -6.51
CA GLY A 86 -9.10 -7.69 -5.69
C GLY A 86 -8.83 -6.20 -5.50
N THR A 87 -9.61 -5.58 -4.63
CA THR A 87 -9.53 -4.16 -4.33
C THR A 87 -8.50 -3.90 -3.24
N TYR A 88 -7.47 -3.13 -3.56
CA TYR A 88 -6.48 -2.63 -2.62
C TYR A 88 -6.80 -1.19 -2.24
N GLN A 89 -6.63 -0.86 -0.96
CA GLN A 89 -6.79 0.50 -0.45
C GLN A 89 -5.79 0.72 0.68
N CYS A 90 -5.25 1.92 0.77
CA CYS A 90 -4.41 2.32 1.88
C CYS A 90 -5.15 3.24 2.83
N THR A 91 -4.99 2.97 4.12
CA THR A 91 -5.46 3.80 5.22
C THR A 91 -4.24 4.40 5.93
N MET A 92 -4.27 5.69 6.21
CA MET A 92 -3.24 6.40 6.95
C MET A 92 -3.85 7.06 8.17
N SER A 93 -3.12 7.05 9.29
CA SER A 93 -3.51 7.73 10.53
C SER A 93 -2.38 8.64 11.02
N GLY A 94 -2.77 9.83 11.45
CA GLY A 94 -1.85 10.90 11.82
C GLY A 94 -2.53 11.96 12.66
N LEU A 95 -1.82 13.08 12.85
CA LEU A 95 -2.37 14.30 13.44
C LEU A 95 -2.43 15.40 12.38
N ASP A 96 -3.51 16.18 12.39
CA ASP A 96 -3.60 17.41 11.60
C ASP A 96 -2.72 18.54 12.17
N LEU A 97 -2.76 19.72 11.55
CA LEU A 97 -1.98 20.89 11.96
C LEU A 97 -2.34 21.46 13.34
N ILE A 98 -3.49 21.05 13.92
CA ILE A 98 -3.94 21.48 15.25
C ILE A 98 -3.91 20.32 16.27
N ASN A 99 -3.21 19.23 15.94
CA ASN A 99 -3.04 18.02 16.76
C ASN A 99 -4.32 17.19 16.98
N THR A 100 -5.27 17.24 16.06
CA THR A 100 -6.44 16.35 16.07
C THR A 100 -6.10 15.03 15.37
N PRO A 101 -6.43 13.87 15.95
CA PRO A 101 -6.32 12.58 15.27
C PRO A 101 -7.16 12.54 14.00
N VAL A 102 -6.54 12.15 12.90
CA VAL A 102 -7.20 11.99 11.60
C VAL A 102 -6.86 10.64 11.00
N THR A 103 -7.83 10.07 10.30
CA THR A 103 -7.63 8.87 9.48
C THR A 103 -8.12 9.17 8.07
N GLU A 104 -7.26 8.94 7.10
CA GLU A 104 -7.57 9.14 5.69
C GLU A 104 -7.44 7.83 4.92
N ASN A 105 -8.35 7.63 3.98
CA ASN A 105 -8.25 6.54 3.00
C ASN A 105 -7.80 7.12 1.66
N SER A 106 -6.91 6.40 1.00
CA SER A 106 -6.59 6.59 -0.42
C SER A 106 -7.75 6.15 -1.31
N GLU A 107 -7.66 6.50 -2.58
CA GLU A 107 -8.49 5.87 -3.61
C GLU A 107 -8.18 4.37 -3.68
N SER A 108 -9.22 3.58 -3.89
CA SER A 108 -9.08 2.13 -4.05
C SER A 108 -8.57 1.80 -5.45
N VAL A 109 -7.67 0.83 -5.56
CA VAL A 109 -7.19 0.30 -6.84
C VAL A 109 -7.65 -1.14 -6.98
N PHE A 110 -8.26 -1.49 -8.12
CA PHE A 110 -8.62 -2.87 -8.39
C PHE A 110 -7.50 -3.55 -9.18
N LEU A 111 -6.89 -4.56 -8.57
CA LEU A 111 -5.95 -5.44 -9.23
C LEU A 111 -6.71 -6.60 -9.87
N ASN A 112 -6.79 -6.58 -11.20
CA ASN A 112 -7.40 -7.65 -11.97
C ASN A 112 -6.31 -8.60 -12.48
N ILE A 113 -6.34 -9.85 -12.04
CA ILE A 113 -5.43 -10.91 -12.48
C ILE A 113 -6.22 -11.84 -13.38
N THR A 114 -5.82 -11.94 -14.64
CA THR A 114 -6.54 -12.77 -15.65
C THR A 114 -5.78 -14.04 -16.00
N ALA A 115 -4.48 -14.09 -15.71
CA ALA A 115 -3.62 -15.27 -15.76
C ALA A 115 -2.37 -15.03 -14.87
N PRO A 116 -1.59 -16.08 -14.51
CA PRO A 116 -0.41 -15.96 -13.64
C PRO A 116 0.65 -14.94 -14.08
N ASP A 117 0.69 -14.57 -15.38
CA ASP A 117 1.61 -13.57 -15.94
C ASP A 117 0.90 -12.37 -16.60
N LEU A 118 -0.43 -12.26 -16.46
CA LEU A 118 -1.22 -11.19 -17.08
C LEU A 118 -2.13 -10.53 -16.05
N PHE A 119 -1.71 -9.35 -15.61
CA PHE A 119 -2.49 -8.49 -14.75
C PHE A 119 -2.74 -7.12 -15.38
N THR A 120 -3.89 -6.54 -15.07
CA THR A 120 -4.25 -5.18 -15.42
C THR A 120 -4.63 -4.45 -14.14
N ILE A 121 -4.15 -3.24 -14.00
CA ILE A 121 -4.42 -2.42 -12.83
C ILE A 121 -5.43 -1.36 -13.23
N THR A 122 -6.62 -1.44 -12.65
CA THR A 122 -7.66 -0.44 -12.89
C THR A 122 -7.65 0.53 -11.73
N VAL A 123 -7.10 1.71 -11.97
CA VAL A 123 -7.26 2.85 -11.07
C VAL A 123 -8.59 3.52 -11.45
N PRO A 124 -9.57 3.65 -10.54
CA PRO A 124 -10.78 4.40 -10.83
C PRO A 124 -10.39 5.84 -11.16
N SER A 125 -10.94 6.40 -12.24
CA SER A 125 -10.66 7.77 -12.65
C SER A 125 -11.24 8.74 -11.62
N SER A 126 -10.42 9.27 -10.72
CA SER A 126 -10.81 10.38 -9.85
C SER A 126 -9.63 11.33 -9.59
N THR A 127 -10.00 12.60 -9.47
CA THR A 127 -9.26 13.80 -9.89
C THR A 127 -8.73 14.59 -8.68
N LYS A 128 -7.80 14.02 -7.91
CA LYS A 128 -7.01 14.81 -6.95
C LYS A 128 -5.50 14.50 -7.03
N PRO A 129 -4.67 15.46 -7.47
CA PRO A 129 -3.22 15.35 -7.33
C PRO A 129 -2.86 15.11 -5.86
N GLY A 130 -2.02 14.10 -5.57
CA GLY A 130 -1.37 13.94 -4.26
C GLY A 130 -1.87 12.82 -3.35
N LYS A 131 -3.02 12.16 -3.64
CA LYS A 131 -3.51 10.99 -2.88
C LYS A 131 -3.59 9.78 -3.81
N GLY A 132 -2.69 8.82 -3.68
CA GLY A 132 -2.75 7.66 -4.56
C GLY A 132 -1.93 6.47 -4.11
N ILE A 133 -2.47 5.29 -4.39
CA ILE A 133 -1.69 4.08 -4.59
C ILE A 133 -1.12 4.18 -6.00
N THR A 134 0.20 4.26 -6.12
CA THR A 134 0.84 4.17 -7.44
C THR A 134 1.28 2.73 -7.66
N PRO A 135 0.68 2.03 -8.63
CA PRO A 135 1.21 0.75 -9.07
C PRO A 135 2.48 0.99 -9.88
N VAL A 136 3.59 0.39 -9.50
CA VAL A 136 4.82 0.45 -10.30
C VAL A 136 5.00 -0.86 -11.04
N THR A 137 4.75 -0.84 -12.35
CA THR A 137 5.17 -1.90 -13.28
C THR A 137 6.55 -1.53 -13.83
N THR A 138 7.58 -2.23 -13.37
CA THR A 138 8.91 -2.27 -14.03
C THR A 138 9.07 -3.59 -14.77
#